data_AF-A0A2P4UFW3-F1
#
_entry.id   AF-A0A2P4UFW3-F1
#
_cell.length_a   1.000
_cell.length_b   1.000
_cell.length_c   1.000
_cell.angle_alpha   90.00
_cell.angle_beta   90.00
_cell.angle_gamma   90.00
#
_symmetry.space_group_name_H-M   'P 1'
#
loop_
_entity.id
_entity.type
_entity.pdbx_description
1 polymer ?
#
loop_
_entity_poly.entity_id
_entity_poly.type
_entity_poly.pdbx_seq_one_letter_code
_entity_poly.pdbx_strand_id
1 'polypeptide(L)'
;MHGRGFDAPPRAAASPPGRTPARARILAVLAPCARALRWPTVRSAVLDIALAVGFAVVDGLFLYFAYRHFWLPPVVVAACGAVAALAIVVRRRFPVTLALFSLVFGTATGGAGFAVLVILYSLGAYAPSRRTALAVTGAGYAVSLVFTGPTDADGSFVAQAGFGLAFSALPLVLGLYMGARKQLLASLQERAARLEREQGLLAERARAEERTRIAREMHDVVANRVSVMVVHAGALRAIAGRDPERAAETAVVIGEMGRQALQELRQVVGVLRQGEEAMSSDVPGVSEVRDLVGQSTATGLRVELDVHGEERPMPPAVGRTVYRIVQEALTNVHKHAGDAATSVALRILPEAVEVEIVNEPPRARPQHGLPSGGNGLVGLRERVTALGGRFAAGPGARGGYAVTARLPLPAS
;
A
#
# COMPACT_ATOMS: atom_id res chain seq x y z
N MET A 1 38.25 -47.91 46.54
CA MET A 1 39.30 -47.03 47.09
C MET A 1 39.24 -45.72 46.30
N HIS A 2 38.44 -44.74 46.73
CA HIS A 2 38.77 -43.65 47.65
C HIS A 2 39.84 -42.67 47.13
N GLY A 3 39.38 -41.43 46.88
CA GLY A 3 40.20 -40.28 46.53
C GLY A 3 39.31 -39.08 46.17
N ARG A 4 38.50 -38.59 47.12
CA ARG A 4 37.72 -37.34 46.98
C ARG A 4 38.68 -36.15 47.15
N GLY A 5 38.84 -35.34 46.12
CA GLY A 5 39.42 -34.00 46.20
C GLY A 5 38.39 -33.01 46.75
N PHE A 6 38.77 -32.28 47.79
CA PHE A 6 38.04 -31.17 48.39
C PHE A 6 38.28 -29.91 47.55
N ASP A 7 37.25 -29.38 46.88
CA ASP A 7 37.27 -28.02 46.32
C ASP A 7 36.49 -27.07 47.23
N ALA A 8 37.19 -26.04 47.69
CA ALA A 8 36.67 -24.97 48.53
C ALA A 8 35.73 -24.02 47.74
N PRO A 9 34.71 -23.41 48.39
CA PRO A 9 33.78 -22.51 47.70
C PRO A 9 34.44 -21.15 47.36
N PRO A 10 34.05 -20.51 46.25
CA PRO A 10 34.64 -19.25 45.82
C PRO A 10 34.19 -18.08 46.72
N ARG A 11 35.18 -17.25 47.09
CA ARG A 11 34.99 -16.01 47.85
C ARG A 11 34.04 -15.05 47.12
N ALA A 12 33.01 -14.58 47.82
CA ALA A 12 32.10 -13.55 47.35
C ALA A 12 32.85 -12.26 47.02
N ALA A 13 32.71 -11.79 45.78
CA ALA A 13 33.22 -10.50 45.33
C ALA A 13 32.44 -9.36 46.01
N ALA A 14 33.18 -8.44 46.62
CA ALA A 14 32.65 -7.23 47.24
C ALA A 14 31.94 -6.34 46.21
N SER A 15 30.70 -5.95 46.51
CA SER A 15 29.93 -4.94 45.77
C SER A 15 30.47 -3.52 46.06
N PRO A 16 30.54 -2.62 45.06
CA PRO A 16 31.05 -1.27 45.26
C PRO A 16 30.02 -0.37 45.99
N PRO A 17 30.47 0.68 46.70
CA PRO A 17 29.62 1.45 47.61
C PRO A 17 28.61 2.33 46.88
N GLY A 18 27.47 2.52 47.52
CA GLY A 18 26.23 3.06 46.97
C GLY A 18 26.35 4.46 46.35
N ARG A 19 25.85 4.57 45.11
CA ARG A 19 25.43 5.85 44.53
C ARG A 19 24.29 6.41 45.39
N THR A 20 24.53 7.57 46.00
CA THR A 20 23.62 8.31 46.88
C THR A 20 22.15 8.33 46.39
N PRO A 21 21.17 7.95 47.22
CA PRO A 21 19.74 7.87 46.85
C PRO A 21 19.10 9.23 46.53
N ALA A 22 19.75 10.34 46.88
CA ALA A 22 19.24 11.70 46.63
C ALA A 22 19.16 12.05 45.13
N ARG A 23 20.20 11.73 44.34
CA ARG A 23 20.19 11.98 42.88
C ARG A 23 19.16 11.12 42.16
N ALA A 24 18.99 9.87 42.58
CA ALA A 24 18.00 8.95 42.01
C ALA A 24 16.56 9.41 42.31
N ARG A 25 16.31 9.95 43.51
CA ARG A 25 15.00 10.54 43.87
C ARG A 25 14.70 11.82 43.09
N ILE A 26 15.67 12.73 42.93
CA ILE A 26 15.49 13.95 42.13
C ILE A 26 15.25 13.60 40.64
N LEU A 27 16.02 12.65 40.09
CA LEU A 27 15.80 12.16 38.72
C LEU A 27 14.45 11.43 38.57
N ALA A 28 13.97 10.71 39.59
CA ALA A 28 12.65 10.06 39.57
C ALA A 28 11.49 11.08 39.63
N VAL A 29 11.65 12.20 40.34
CA VAL A 29 10.69 13.31 40.38
C VAL A 29 10.70 14.12 39.08
N LEU A 30 11.86 14.27 38.43
CA LEU A 30 12.00 14.99 37.16
C LEU A 30 11.74 14.14 35.89
N ALA A 31 11.83 12.81 35.99
CA ALA A 31 11.55 11.87 34.89
C ALA A 31 10.14 12.00 34.26
N PRO A 32 9.05 12.19 35.03
CA PRO A 32 7.73 12.47 34.46
C PRO A 32 7.68 13.84 33.76
N CYS A 33 8.39 14.86 34.25
CA CYS A 33 8.50 16.16 33.58
C CYS A 33 9.27 16.04 32.25
N ALA A 34 10.41 15.35 32.22
CA ALA A 34 11.19 15.15 31.00
C ALA A 34 10.47 14.29 29.93
N ARG A 35 9.61 13.36 30.34
CA ARG A 35 8.70 12.64 29.43
C ARG A 35 7.48 13.46 29.02
N ALA A 36 7.01 14.38 29.85
CA ALA A 36 5.90 15.29 29.53
C ALA A 36 6.27 16.35 28.47
N LEU A 37 7.55 16.69 28.37
CA LEU A 37 8.11 17.57 27.32
C LEU A 37 8.41 16.86 25.98
N ARG A 38 8.01 15.59 25.80
CA ARG A 38 8.19 14.91 24.51
C ARG A 38 7.02 15.18 23.57
N TRP A 39 7.23 16.10 22.64
CA TRP A 39 6.27 16.36 21.57
C TRP A 39 6.28 15.27 20.51
N PRO A 40 5.11 14.82 20.03
CA PRO A 40 5.03 13.81 18.96
C PRO A 40 5.54 14.33 17.62
N THR A 41 5.50 15.65 17.38
CA THR A 41 6.02 16.29 16.17
C THR A 41 6.64 17.64 16.47
N VAL A 42 7.64 18.06 15.68
CA VAL A 42 8.26 19.40 15.78
C VAL A 42 7.21 20.51 15.67
N ARG A 43 6.22 20.35 14.76
CA ARG A 43 5.10 21.28 14.61
C ARG A 43 4.29 21.46 15.90
N SER A 44 4.09 20.39 16.66
CA SER A 44 3.38 20.48 17.94
C SER A 44 4.18 21.20 19.03
N ALA A 45 5.51 21.06 19.01
CA ALA A 45 6.41 21.80 19.89
C ALA A 45 6.39 23.29 19.58
N VAL A 46 6.56 23.64 18.29
CA VAL A 46 6.50 25.03 17.81
C VAL A 46 5.17 25.67 18.17
N LEU A 47 4.04 24.99 17.98
CA LEU A 47 2.73 25.51 18.34
C LEU A 47 2.58 25.75 19.85
N ASP A 48 2.98 24.79 20.69
CA ASP A 48 2.84 24.93 22.14
C ASP A 48 3.74 26.04 22.70
N ILE A 49 4.96 26.19 22.16
CA ILE A 49 5.89 27.29 22.51
C ILE A 49 5.37 28.63 22.00
N ALA A 50 4.89 28.71 20.76
CA ALA A 50 4.34 29.93 20.19
C ALA A 50 3.11 30.41 20.96
N LEU A 51 2.25 29.49 21.41
CA LEU A 51 1.12 29.82 22.28
C LEU A 51 1.61 30.30 23.65
N ALA A 52 2.54 29.61 24.29
CA ALA A 52 3.11 30.05 25.56
C ALA A 52 3.69 31.48 25.47
N VAL A 53 4.56 31.74 24.49
CA VAL A 53 5.16 33.06 24.29
C VAL A 53 4.11 34.11 23.93
N GLY A 54 3.20 33.80 23.00
CA GLY A 54 2.15 34.71 22.57
C GLY A 54 1.23 35.13 23.71
N PHE A 55 0.78 34.18 24.54
CA PHE A 55 -0.07 34.50 25.70
C PHE A 55 0.69 35.25 26.79
N ALA A 56 1.97 34.94 27.04
CA ALA A 56 2.78 35.73 27.97
C ALA A 56 2.91 37.19 27.51
N VAL A 57 3.11 37.43 26.22
CA VAL A 57 3.20 38.78 25.64
C VAL A 57 1.85 39.51 25.70
N VAL A 58 0.75 38.86 25.32
CA VAL A 58 -0.59 39.46 25.35
C VAL A 58 -1.01 39.80 26.77
N ASP A 59 -0.79 38.89 27.73
CA ASP A 59 -1.13 39.11 29.14
C ASP A 59 -0.26 40.23 29.74
N GLY A 60 1.04 40.27 29.42
CA GLY A 60 1.95 41.34 29.83
C GLY A 60 1.58 42.71 29.26
N LEU A 61 1.22 42.78 27.97
CA LEU A 61 0.73 44.01 27.34
C LEU A 61 -0.60 44.45 27.95
N PHE A 62 -1.53 43.52 28.17
CA PHE A 62 -2.81 43.82 28.81
C PHE A 62 -2.61 44.39 30.21
N LEU A 63 -1.74 43.79 31.03
CA LEU A 63 -1.40 44.29 32.36
C LEU A 63 -0.69 45.66 32.34
N TYR A 64 0.09 45.95 31.30
CA TYR A 64 0.74 47.25 31.13
C TYR A 64 -0.25 48.37 30.76
N PHE A 65 -1.20 48.08 29.87
CA PHE A 65 -2.17 49.07 29.38
C PHE A 65 -3.43 49.19 30.26
N ALA A 66 -3.86 48.10 30.88
CA ALA A 66 -4.96 48.12 31.83
C ALA A 66 -4.42 48.71 33.14
N TYR A 67 -4.56 50.03 33.31
CA TYR A 67 -4.36 50.73 34.58
C TYR A 67 -5.32 50.17 35.65
N ARG A 68 -4.97 49.02 36.23
CA ARG A 68 -5.72 48.37 37.30
C ARG A 68 -4.84 48.21 38.52
N HIS A 69 -5.39 48.55 39.68
CA HIS A 69 -4.71 48.37 40.96
C HIS A 69 -4.79 46.90 41.39
N PHE A 70 -3.79 46.12 40.98
CA PHE A 70 -3.59 44.78 41.52
C PHE A 70 -3.05 44.86 42.95
N TRP A 71 -3.36 43.85 43.76
CA TRP A 71 -2.81 43.66 45.11
C TRP A 71 -1.28 43.44 45.11
N LEU A 72 -0.70 43.10 43.96
CA LEU A 72 0.72 42.79 43.75
C LEU A 72 1.36 43.78 42.76
N PRO A 73 2.67 44.05 42.87
CA PRO A 73 3.38 44.87 41.89
C PRO A 73 3.27 44.29 40.46
N PRO A 74 3.14 45.12 39.41
CA PRO A 74 2.96 44.66 38.03
C PRO A 74 4.03 43.68 37.54
N VAL A 75 5.28 43.84 37.97
CA VAL A 75 6.40 42.96 37.63
C VAL A 75 6.20 41.54 38.18
N VAL A 76 5.62 41.43 39.38
CA VAL A 76 5.32 40.13 40.01
C VAL A 76 4.19 39.45 39.25
N VAL A 77 3.12 40.18 38.91
CA VAL A 77 2.00 39.64 38.12
C VAL A 77 2.47 39.18 36.73
N ALA A 78 3.34 39.94 36.06
CA ALA A 78 3.91 39.58 34.77
C ALA A 78 4.81 38.33 34.85
N ALA A 79 5.67 38.23 35.86
CA ALA A 79 6.51 37.05 36.08
C ALA A 79 5.66 35.80 36.37
N CYS A 80 4.62 35.96 37.18
CA CYS A 80 3.63 34.93 37.46
C CYS A 80 2.90 34.52 36.16
N GLY A 81 2.46 35.47 35.33
CA GLY A 81 1.83 35.20 34.03
C GLY A 81 2.73 34.42 33.08
N ALA A 82 4.03 34.72 33.05
CA ALA A 82 5.01 33.97 32.27
C ALA A 82 5.14 32.51 32.75
N VAL A 83 5.08 32.25 34.06
CA VAL A 83 5.08 30.89 34.61
C VAL A 83 3.80 30.14 34.19
N ALA A 84 2.64 30.79 34.26
CA ALA A 84 1.36 30.19 33.82
C ALA A 84 1.38 29.89 32.31
N ALA A 85 1.96 30.78 31.51
CA ALA A 85 2.15 30.59 30.08
C ALA A 85 3.10 29.43 29.77
N LEU A 86 4.20 29.28 30.52
CA LEU A 86 5.11 28.14 30.38
C LEU A 86 4.41 26.81 30.75
N ALA A 87 3.47 26.84 31.70
CA ALA A 87 2.68 25.67 32.07
C ALA A 87 1.74 25.17 30.94
N ILE A 88 1.47 25.98 29.91
CA ILE A 88 0.74 25.57 28.69
C ILE A 88 1.48 24.46 27.94
N VAL A 89 2.81 24.37 28.07
CA VAL A 89 3.60 23.31 27.43
C VAL A 89 3.14 21.90 27.85
N VAL A 90 2.69 21.74 29.10
CA VAL A 90 2.22 20.45 29.62
C VAL A 90 0.70 20.24 29.48
N ARG A 91 -0.01 21.14 28.77
CA ARG A 91 -1.48 21.13 28.62
C ARG A 91 -2.06 19.82 28.10
N ARG A 92 -1.30 19.10 27.26
CA ARG A 92 -1.74 17.84 26.64
C ARG A 92 -1.64 16.65 27.59
N ARG A 93 -0.81 16.74 28.64
CA ARG A 93 -0.51 15.62 29.53
C ARG A 93 -1.21 15.74 30.88
N PHE A 94 -1.31 16.96 31.42
CA PHE A 94 -1.92 17.24 32.72
C PHE A 94 -2.99 18.35 32.61
N PRO A 95 -4.02 18.19 31.75
CA PRO A 95 -5.03 19.23 31.53
C PRO A 95 -5.82 19.59 32.80
N VAL A 96 -6.14 18.60 33.64
CA VAL A 96 -6.88 18.81 34.90
C VAL A 96 -6.02 19.55 35.92
N THR A 97 -4.78 19.12 36.13
CA THR A 97 -3.84 19.78 37.05
C THR A 97 -3.58 21.22 36.62
N LEU A 98 -3.42 21.46 35.32
CA LEU A 98 -3.21 22.79 34.76
C LEU A 98 -4.44 23.69 34.95
N ALA A 99 -5.66 23.15 34.79
CA ALA A 99 -6.89 23.90 35.06
C ALA A 99 -7.06 24.25 36.55
N LEU A 100 -6.77 23.32 37.46
CA LEU A 100 -6.79 23.58 38.90
C LEU A 100 -5.71 24.59 39.31
N PHE A 101 -4.50 24.46 38.76
CA PHE A 101 -3.42 25.42 38.96
C PHE A 101 -3.85 26.81 38.49
N SER A 102 -4.40 26.92 37.28
CA SER A 102 -4.86 28.20 36.72
C SER A 102 -6.00 28.82 37.53
N LEU A 103 -6.86 28.01 38.14
CA LEU A 103 -7.93 28.49 39.02
C LEU A 103 -7.38 29.13 40.30
N VAL A 104 -6.50 28.42 41.01
CA VAL A 104 -5.86 28.93 42.25
C VAL A 104 -4.96 30.13 41.94
N PHE A 105 -4.22 30.04 40.85
CA PHE A 105 -3.28 31.07 40.44
C PHE A 105 -3.99 32.35 39.96
N GLY A 106 -5.03 32.21 39.13
CA GLY A 106 -5.81 33.33 38.62
C GLY A 106 -6.59 34.06 39.72
N THR A 107 -7.10 33.33 40.71
CA THR A 107 -7.75 33.95 41.89
C THR A 107 -6.76 34.68 42.79
N ALA A 108 -5.56 34.14 43.01
CA ALA A 108 -4.55 34.76 43.88
C ALA A 108 -3.87 35.98 43.24
N THR A 109 -3.64 35.95 41.92
CA THR A 109 -2.85 36.99 41.21
C THR A 109 -3.70 37.94 40.37
N GLY A 110 -4.91 37.54 39.98
CA GLY A 110 -5.74 38.25 39.01
C GLY A 110 -5.18 38.25 37.57
N GLY A 111 -4.06 37.57 37.32
CA GLY A 111 -3.41 37.48 36.00
C GLY A 111 -3.78 36.23 35.20
N ALA A 112 -3.18 36.08 34.02
CA ALA A 112 -3.32 34.92 33.11
C ALA A 112 -4.72 34.67 32.53
N GLY A 113 -5.57 35.71 32.45
CA GLY A 113 -6.96 35.59 31.98
C GLY A 113 -7.08 34.99 30.57
N PHE A 114 -6.14 35.32 29.69
CA PHE A 114 -6.12 34.79 28.33
C PHE A 114 -5.57 33.36 28.23
N ALA A 115 -4.63 32.97 29.11
CA ALA A 115 -4.10 31.60 29.15
C ALA A 115 -5.19 30.59 29.55
N VAL A 116 -6.16 31.00 30.37
CA VAL A 116 -7.32 30.18 30.76
C VAL A 116 -8.09 29.66 29.55
N LEU A 117 -8.21 30.43 28.46
CA LEU A 117 -8.90 30.00 27.24
C LEU A 117 -8.27 28.73 26.66
N VAL A 118 -6.94 28.71 26.57
CA VAL A 118 -6.19 27.56 26.06
C VAL A 118 -6.26 26.38 27.02
N ILE A 119 -6.24 26.65 28.32
CA ILE A 119 -6.31 25.63 29.36
C ILE A 119 -7.68 24.96 29.36
N LEU A 120 -8.78 25.72 29.26
CA LEU A 120 -10.14 25.20 29.18
C LEU A 120 -10.38 24.44 27.87
N TYR A 121 -9.88 24.94 26.75
CA TYR A 121 -9.88 24.18 25.49
C TYR A 121 -9.14 22.85 25.64
N SER A 122 -7.95 22.87 26.25
CA SER A 122 -7.14 21.66 26.45
C SER A 122 -7.81 20.69 27.43
N LEU A 123 -8.49 21.20 28.44
CA LEU A 123 -9.30 20.44 29.37
C LEU A 123 -10.44 19.71 28.63
N GLY A 124 -11.18 20.42 27.76
CA GLY A 124 -12.21 19.78 26.93
C GLY A 124 -11.64 18.74 25.96
N ALA A 125 -10.49 19.02 25.35
CA ALA A 125 -9.91 18.16 24.31
C ALA A 125 -9.17 16.93 24.84
N TYR A 126 -8.60 16.99 26.06
CA TYR A 126 -7.69 15.97 26.58
C TYR A 126 -8.07 15.42 27.96
N ALA A 127 -9.11 15.91 28.63
CA ALA A 127 -9.53 15.33 29.89
C ALA A 127 -9.98 13.86 29.73
N PRO A 128 -9.69 13.01 30.73
CA PRO A 128 -10.09 11.60 30.69
C PRO A 128 -11.61 11.41 30.76
N SER A 129 -12.35 12.37 31.32
CA SER A 129 -13.81 12.33 31.37
C SER A 129 -14.43 13.71 31.11
N ARG A 130 -15.54 13.73 30.37
CA ARG A 130 -16.32 14.96 30.11
C ARG A 130 -16.90 15.54 31.41
N ARG A 131 -17.24 14.67 32.36
CA ARG A 131 -17.76 15.06 33.69
C ARG A 131 -16.70 15.85 34.47
N THR A 132 -15.45 15.40 34.46
CA THR A 132 -14.34 16.13 35.11
C THR A 132 -14.13 17.50 34.47
N ALA A 133 -14.16 17.58 33.13
CA ALA A 133 -14.00 18.86 32.43
C ALA A 133 -15.12 19.85 32.77
N LEU A 134 -16.38 19.39 32.81
CA LEU A 134 -17.54 20.19 33.22
C LEU A 134 -17.48 20.59 34.69
N ALA A 135 -17.13 19.67 35.60
CA ALA A 135 -17.06 19.95 37.03
C ALA A 135 -15.97 20.98 37.36
N VAL A 136 -14.78 20.85 36.77
CA VAL A 136 -13.67 21.79 36.99
C VAL A 136 -13.99 23.17 36.40
N THR A 137 -14.59 23.21 35.21
CA THR A 137 -14.98 24.50 34.59
C THR A 137 -16.11 25.17 35.38
N GLY A 138 -17.10 24.39 35.82
CA GLY A 138 -18.21 24.90 36.64
C GLY A 138 -17.75 25.40 38.01
N ALA A 139 -16.83 24.69 38.66
CA ALA A 139 -16.19 25.17 39.89
C ALA A 139 -15.40 26.46 39.65
N GLY A 140 -14.65 26.55 38.56
CA GLY A 140 -13.93 27.77 38.21
C GLY A 140 -14.84 28.96 37.93
N TYR A 141 -15.95 28.74 37.22
CA TYR A 141 -16.97 29.77 36.99
C TYR A 141 -17.65 30.21 38.30
N ALA A 142 -18.03 29.27 39.18
CA ALA A 142 -18.60 29.60 40.48
C ALA A 142 -17.64 30.42 41.35
N VAL A 143 -16.36 30.06 41.36
CA VAL A 143 -15.31 30.83 42.06
C VAL A 143 -15.18 32.23 41.46
N SER A 144 -15.26 32.38 40.14
CA SER A 144 -15.23 33.69 39.47
C SER A 144 -16.44 34.57 39.79
N LEU A 145 -17.58 34.01 40.20
CA LEU A 145 -18.76 34.77 40.63
C LEU A 145 -18.63 35.27 42.07
N VAL A 146 -17.94 34.52 42.93
CA VAL A 146 -17.74 34.85 44.36
C VAL A 146 -16.55 35.78 44.55
N PHE A 147 -15.47 35.52 43.82
CA PHE A 147 -14.25 36.32 43.82
C PHE A 147 -14.21 37.15 42.55
N THR A 148 -14.93 38.29 42.56
CA THR A 148 -14.68 39.34 41.58
C THR A 148 -13.24 39.82 41.77
N GLY A 149 -12.41 39.69 40.73
CA GLY A 149 -11.00 40.05 40.78
C GLY A 149 -10.76 41.52 41.19
N PRO A 150 -9.50 41.98 41.31
CA PRO A 150 -9.10 43.33 41.78
C PRO A 150 -9.54 44.49 40.89
N THR A 151 -10.54 44.27 40.05
CA THR A 151 -10.83 45.08 38.91
C THR A 151 -12.26 45.55 38.96
N ASP A 152 -12.42 46.62 39.72
CA ASP A 152 -13.57 47.51 39.96
C ASP A 152 -14.98 47.04 39.58
N ALA A 153 -15.83 47.13 40.61
CA ALA A 153 -17.16 46.56 40.77
C ALA A 153 -18.30 47.46 40.25
N ASP A 154 -18.07 48.29 39.24
CA ASP A 154 -19.08 49.26 38.74
C ASP A 154 -19.98 48.70 37.62
N GLY A 155 -19.81 47.42 37.25
CA GLY A 155 -20.58 46.76 36.19
C GLY A 155 -21.81 45.99 36.69
N SER A 156 -22.82 45.84 35.82
CA SER A 156 -23.97 44.95 36.09
C SER A 156 -23.51 43.51 36.33
N PHE A 157 -23.85 42.94 37.50
CA PHE A 157 -23.57 41.55 37.85
C PHE A 157 -24.02 40.57 36.76
N VAL A 158 -25.18 40.83 36.13
CA VAL A 158 -25.72 39.99 35.06
C VAL A 158 -24.81 40.01 33.83
N ALA A 159 -24.26 41.17 33.48
CA ALA A 159 -23.35 41.30 32.35
C ALA A 159 -22.01 40.58 32.63
N GLN A 160 -21.50 40.69 33.85
CA GLN A 160 -20.27 40.00 34.26
C GLN A 160 -20.43 38.48 34.30
N ALA A 161 -21.54 37.99 34.86
CA ALA A 161 -21.88 36.57 34.88
C ALA A 161 -22.02 36.03 33.44
N GLY A 162 -22.76 36.74 32.58
CA GLY A 162 -22.94 36.38 31.18
C GLY A 162 -21.61 36.32 30.41
N PHE A 163 -20.74 37.31 30.59
CA PHE A 163 -19.41 37.32 29.97
C PHE A 163 -18.53 36.18 30.46
N GLY A 164 -18.45 35.95 31.78
CA GLY A 164 -17.67 34.85 32.35
C GLY A 164 -18.15 33.47 31.89
N LEU A 165 -19.47 33.30 31.75
CA LEU A 165 -20.06 32.08 31.22
C LEU A 165 -19.67 31.88 29.75
N ALA A 166 -19.82 32.90 28.89
CA ALA A 166 -19.43 32.81 27.49
C ALA A 166 -17.92 32.55 27.33
N PHE A 167 -17.10 33.24 28.12
CA PHE A 167 -15.64 33.14 28.11
C PHE A 167 -15.13 31.76 28.53
N SER A 168 -15.82 31.10 29.47
CA SER A 168 -15.45 29.75 29.94
C SER A 168 -16.09 28.63 29.11
N ALA A 169 -17.34 28.79 28.69
CA ALA A 169 -18.09 27.77 27.96
C ALA A 169 -17.57 27.58 26.53
N LEU A 170 -17.26 28.67 25.80
CA LEU A 170 -16.89 28.58 24.40
C LEU A 170 -15.61 27.74 24.18
N PRO A 171 -14.47 27.99 24.87
CA PRO A 171 -13.27 27.17 24.71
C PRO A 171 -13.49 25.73 25.15
N LEU A 172 -14.25 25.50 26.24
CA LEU A 172 -14.55 24.17 26.73
C LEU A 172 -15.34 23.36 25.68
N VAL A 173 -16.40 23.93 25.12
CA VAL A 173 -17.23 23.27 24.10
C VAL A 173 -16.41 22.98 22.84
N LEU A 174 -15.58 23.92 22.39
CA LEU A 174 -14.66 23.70 21.27
C LEU A 174 -13.65 22.59 21.57
N GLY A 175 -13.14 22.54 22.80
CA GLY A 175 -12.26 21.48 23.27
C GLY A 175 -12.94 20.11 23.22
N LEU A 176 -14.14 20.00 23.81
CA LEU A 176 -14.94 18.77 23.82
C LEU A 176 -15.29 18.30 22.41
N TYR A 177 -15.68 19.22 21.53
CA TYR A 177 -15.94 18.95 20.12
C TYR A 177 -14.70 18.40 19.43
N MET A 178 -13.54 19.04 19.62
CA MET A 178 -12.29 18.60 19.00
C MET A 178 -11.82 17.24 19.54
N GLY A 179 -11.99 17.00 20.84
CA GLY A 179 -11.73 15.71 21.46
C GLY A 179 -12.60 14.61 20.86
N ALA A 180 -13.91 14.85 20.75
CA ALA A 180 -14.85 13.93 20.12
C ALA A 180 -14.54 13.69 18.62
N ARG A 181 -14.21 14.75 17.88
CA ARG A 181 -13.84 14.67 16.47
C ARG A 181 -12.58 13.83 16.25
N LYS A 182 -11.56 13.98 17.12
CA LYS A 182 -10.34 13.17 17.07
C LYS A 182 -10.62 11.69 17.34
N GLN A 183 -11.47 11.38 18.33
CA GLN A 183 -11.88 10.00 18.62
C GLN A 183 -12.65 9.38 17.45
N LEU A 184 -13.58 10.13 16.86
CA LEU A 184 -14.32 9.69 15.68
C LEU A 184 -13.39 9.39 14.49
N LEU A 185 -12.50 10.33 14.16
CA LEU A 185 -11.54 10.14 13.06
C LEU A 185 -10.63 8.93 13.30
N ALA A 186 -10.12 8.75 14.51
CA ALA A 186 -9.31 7.58 14.87
C ALA A 186 -10.11 6.27 14.68
N SER A 187 -11.37 6.24 15.12
CA SER A 187 -12.23 5.07 14.94
C SER A 187 -12.57 4.78 13.47
N LEU A 188 -12.74 5.82 12.64
CA LEU A 188 -12.99 5.68 11.21
C LEU A 188 -11.76 5.15 10.49
N GLN A 189 -10.57 5.66 10.83
CA GLN A 189 -9.30 5.16 10.30
C GLN A 189 -9.08 3.69 10.67
N GLU A 190 -9.37 3.32 11.93
CA GLU A 190 -9.26 1.93 12.37
C GLU A 190 -10.25 1.02 11.62
N ARG A 191 -11.50 1.47 11.42
CA ARG A 191 -12.50 0.72 10.64
C ARG A 191 -12.10 0.57 9.17
N ALA A 192 -11.60 1.63 8.54
CA ALA A 192 -11.12 1.57 7.16
C ALA A 192 -9.96 0.57 7.01
N ALA A 193 -8.97 0.62 7.91
CA ALA A 193 -7.86 -0.31 7.90
C ALA A 193 -8.29 -1.78 8.15
N ARG A 194 -9.36 -2.01 8.93
CA ARG A 194 -9.94 -3.34 9.11
C ARG A 194 -10.63 -3.83 7.84
N LEU A 195 -11.44 -2.99 7.20
CA LEU A 195 -12.13 -3.33 5.95
C LEU A 195 -11.15 -3.64 4.80
N GLU A 196 -10.07 -2.87 4.68
CA GLU A 196 -9.02 -3.14 3.68
C GLU A 196 -8.39 -4.52 3.87
N ARG A 197 -8.11 -4.92 5.13
CA ARG A 197 -7.59 -6.25 5.45
C ARG A 197 -8.60 -7.35 5.14
N GLU A 198 -9.86 -7.15 5.49
CA GLU A 198 -10.93 -8.13 5.22
C GLU A 198 -11.14 -8.32 3.72
N GLN A 199 -11.14 -7.24 2.92
CA GLN A 199 -11.23 -7.32 1.47
C GLN A 199 -10.04 -8.08 0.86
N GLY A 200 -8.82 -7.83 1.36
CA GLY A 200 -7.63 -8.59 0.95
C GLY A 200 -7.79 -10.09 1.19
N LEU A 201 -8.23 -10.48 2.39
CA LEU A 201 -8.46 -11.89 2.75
C LEU A 201 -9.57 -12.54 1.91
N LEU A 202 -10.65 -11.81 1.63
CA LEU A 202 -11.74 -12.31 0.78
C LEU A 202 -11.27 -12.51 -0.67
N ALA A 203 -10.47 -11.59 -1.21
CA ALA A 203 -9.91 -11.72 -2.55
C ALA A 203 -8.94 -12.91 -2.67
N GLU A 204 -8.10 -13.14 -1.65
CA GLU A 204 -7.21 -14.30 -1.59
C GLU A 204 -8.00 -15.62 -1.50
N ARG A 205 -9.03 -15.68 -0.66
CA ARG A 205 -9.91 -16.84 -0.55
C ARG A 205 -10.64 -17.14 -1.86
N ALA A 206 -11.24 -16.12 -2.47
CA ALA A 206 -11.92 -16.27 -3.76
C ALA A 206 -10.97 -16.80 -4.84
N ARG A 207 -9.72 -16.31 -4.89
CA ARG A 207 -8.70 -16.84 -5.81
C ARG A 207 -8.34 -18.30 -5.51
N ALA A 208 -8.21 -18.68 -4.25
CA ALA A 208 -7.91 -20.05 -3.86
C ALA A 208 -9.07 -21.03 -4.16
N GLU A 209 -10.31 -20.60 -3.91
CA GLU A 209 -11.52 -21.35 -4.25
C GLU A 209 -11.64 -21.54 -5.76
N GLU A 210 -11.41 -20.48 -6.53
CA GLU A 210 -11.39 -20.51 -7.99
C GLU A 210 -10.34 -21.49 -8.52
N ARG A 211 -9.09 -21.41 -8.02
CA ARG A 211 -8.02 -22.36 -8.38
C ARG A 211 -8.41 -23.80 -8.09
N THR A 212 -9.06 -24.04 -6.95
CA THR A 212 -9.51 -25.39 -6.55
C THR A 212 -10.65 -25.87 -7.43
N ARG A 213 -11.59 -24.99 -7.82
CA ARG A 213 -12.67 -25.30 -8.75
C ARG A 213 -12.10 -25.68 -10.11
N ILE A 214 -11.20 -24.86 -10.66
CA ILE A 214 -10.55 -25.14 -11.95
C ILE A 214 -9.80 -26.47 -11.90
N ALA A 215 -9.05 -26.75 -10.82
CA ALA A 215 -8.35 -28.03 -10.67
C ALA A 215 -9.30 -29.24 -10.67
N ARG A 216 -10.49 -29.12 -10.05
CA ARG A 216 -11.51 -30.17 -10.07
C ARG A 216 -12.13 -30.35 -11.45
N GLU A 217 -12.52 -29.26 -12.11
CA GLU A 217 -13.03 -29.30 -13.49
C GLU A 217 -11.98 -29.91 -14.44
N MET A 218 -10.69 -29.60 -14.26
CA MET A 218 -9.61 -30.24 -15.00
C MET A 218 -9.53 -31.74 -14.72
N HIS A 219 -9.57 -32.14 -13.46
CA HIS A 219 -9.49 -33.55 -13.07
C HIS A 219 -10.64 -34.35 -13.68
N ASP A 220 -11.86 -33.82 -13.65
CA ASP A 220 -13.05 -34.50 -14.17
C ASP A 220 -12.98 -34.69 -15.70
N VAL A 221 -12.53 -33.68 -16.44
CA VAL A 221 -12.33 -33.78 -17.90
C VAL A 221 -11.27 -34.84 -18.24
N VAL A 222 -10.16 -34.86 -17.50
CA VAL A 222 -9.10 -35.87 -17.70
C VAL A 222 -9.59 -37.28 -17.35
N ALA A 223 -10.21 -37.44 -16.18
CA ALA A 223 -10.68 -38.73 -15.69
C ALA A 223 -11.70 -39.37 -16.64
N ASN A 224 -12.64 -38.57 -17.16
CA ASN A 224 -13.64 -39.06 -18.12
C ASN A 224 -12.97 -39.54 -19.42
N ARG A 225 -12.05 -38.76 -20.00
CA ARG A 225 -11.38 -39.12 -21.27
C ARG A 225 -10.47 -40.32 -21.14
N VAL A 226 -9.70 -40.39 -20.04
CA VAL A 226 -8.87 -41.57 -19.76
C VAL A 226 -9.74 -42.81 -19.58
N SER A 227 -10.89 -42.69 -18.90
CA SER A 227 -11.84 -43.81 -18.74
C SER A 227 -12.35 -44.32 -20.09
N VAL A 228 -12.73 -43.43 -21.02
CA VAL A 228 -13.15 -43.82 -22.38
C VAL A 228 -12.02 -44.49 -23.16
N MET A 229 -10.79 -43.97 -23.08
CA MET A 229 -9.63 -44.62 -23.71
C MET A 229 -9.37 -46.02 -23.16
N VAL A 230 -9.48 -46.22 -21.84
CA VAL A 230 -9.29 -47.53 -21.20
C VAL A 230 -10.34 -48.53 -21.69
N VAL A 231 -11.60 -48.10 -21.85
CA VAL A 231 -12.66 -48.94 -22.42
C VAL A 231 -12.36 -49.33 -23.87
N HIS A 232 -11.97 -48.36 -24.72
CA HIS A 232 -11.60 -48.65 -26.12
C HIS A 232 -10.35 -49.53 -26.24
N ALA A 233 -9.35 -49.35 -25.36
CA ALA A 233 -8.17 -50.21 -25.31
C ALA A 233 -8.53 -51.65 -24.87
N GLY A 234 -9.49 -51.80 -23.95
CA GLY A 234 -10.06 -53.09 -23.60
C GLY A 234 -10.75 -53.78 -24.78
N ALA A 235 -11.55 -53.02 -25.54
CA ALA A 235 -12.20 -53.49 -26.76
C ALA A 235 -11.15 -53.91 -27.81
N LEU A 236 -10.16 -53.06 -28.09
CA LEU A 236 -9.05 -53.34 -29.00
C LEU A 236 -8.39 -54.69 -28.70
N ARG A 237 -8.08 -54.94 -27.42
CA ARG A 237 -7.44 -56.18 -26.97
C ARG A 237 -8.30 -57.43 -27.21
N ALA A 238 -9.64 -57.30 -27.22
CA ALA A 238 -10.56 -58.40 -27.49
C ALA A 238 -10.70 -58.74 -28.98
N ILE A 239 -10.57 -57.76 -29.88
CA ILE A 239 -10.72 -57.93 -31.34
C ILE A 239 -9.38 -58.16 -32.06
N ALA A 240 -8.25 -57.78 -31.48
CA ALA A 240 -6.92 -57.83 -32.12
C ALA A 240 -6.53 -59.19 -32.73
N GLY A 241 -6.98 -60.31 -32.15
CA GLY A 241 -6.70 -61.65 -32.68
C GLY A 241 -7.71 -62.18 -33.70
N ARG A 242 -8.88 -61.54 -33.84
CA ARG A 242 -9.97 -62.00 -34.71
C ARG A 242 -10.16 -61.14 -35.96
N ASP A 243 -9.95 -59.83 -35.83
CA ASP A 243 -10.16 -58.86 -36.91
C ASP A 243 -9.07 -57.78 -36.86
N PRO A 244 -7.94 -57.99 -37.56
CA PRO A 244 -6.80 -57.09 -37.54
C PRO A 244 -7.11 -55.70 -38.11
N GLU A 245 -7.99 -55.61 -39.11
CA GLU A 245 -8.36 -54.33 -39.73
C GLU A 245 -9.16 -53.45 -38.76
N ARG A 246 -10.16 -54.02 -38.08
CA ARG A 246 -10.92 -53.30 -37.03
C ARG A 246 -10.08 -52.93 -35.81
N ALA A 247 -9.08 -53.76 -35.49
CA ALA A 247 -8.13 -53.42 -34.45
C ALA A 247 -7.27 -52.22 -34.85
N ALA A 248 -6.80 -52.15 -36.11
CA ALA A 248 -6.07 -50.99 -36.61
C ALA A 248 -6.92 -49.70 -36.57
N GLU A 249 -8.19 -49.75 -36.99
CA GLU A 249 -9.11 -48.61 -36.90
C GLU A 249 -9.31 -48.14 -35.45
N THR A 250 -9.55 -49.07 -34.51
CA THR A 250 -9.76 -48.74 -33.10
C THR A 250 -8.51 -48.11 -32.47
N ALA A 251 -7.31 -48.55 -32.87
CA ALA A 251 -6.04 -47.97 -32.42
C ALA A 251 -5.86 -46.52 -32.89
N VAL A 252 -6.29 -46.20 -34.13
CA VAL A 252 -6.29 -44.82 -34.64
C VAL A 252 -7.21 -43.94 -33.80
N VAL A 253 -8.43 -44.40 -33.49
CA VAL A 253 -9.40 -43.67 -32.66
C VAL A 253 -8.85 -43.38 -31.26
N ILE A 254 -8.18 -44.34 -30.62
CA ILE A 254 -7.50 -44.12 -29.32
C ILE A 254 -6.41 -43.06 -29.44
N GLY A 255 -5.61 -43.10 -30.50
CA GLY A 255 -4.55 -42.11 -30.76
C GLY A 255 -5.10 -40.70 -30.98
N GLU A 256 -6.21 -40.56 -31.71
CA GLU A 256 -6.90 -39.29 -31.93
C GLU A 256 -7.49 -38.72 -30.63
N MET A 257 -8.20 -39.55 -29.85
CA MET A 257 -8.69 -39.15 -28.53
C MET A 257 -7.54 -38.68 -27.62
N GLY A 258 -6.37 -39.35 -27.69
CA GLY A 258 -5.16 -39.02 -26.95
C GLY A 258 -4.64 -37.62 -27.27
N ARG A 259 -4.50 -37.32 -28.57
CA ARG A 259 -4.07 -36.00 -29.04
C ARG A 259 -5.07 -34.91 -28.67
N GLN A 260 -6.36 -35.17 -28.83
CA GLN A 260 -7.41 -34.19 -28.50
C GLN A 260 -7.44 -33.88 -27.00
N ALA A 261 -7.31 -34.88 -26.12
CA ALA A 261 -7.23 -34.67 -24.67
C ALA A 261 -6.01 -33.83 -24.26
N LEU A 262 -4.84 -34.10 -24.84
CA LEU A 262 -3.62 -33.30 -24.58
C LEU A 262 -3.76 -31.86 -25.08
N GLN A 263 -4.45 -31.64 -26.20
CA GLN A 263 -4.63 -30.32 -26.79
C GLN A 263 -5.56 -29.44 -25.94
N GLU A 264 -6.66 -30.01 -25.43
CA GLU A 264 -7.57 -29.32 -24.53
C GLU A 264 -6.93 -29.01 -23.16
N LEU A 265 -6.15 -29.94 -22.61
CA LEU A 265 -5.38 -29.69 -21.38
C LEU A 265 -4.37 -28.54 -21.56
N ARG A 266 -3.65 -28.52 -22.68
CA ARG A 266 -2.73 -27.42 -23.00
C ARG A 266 -3.46 -26.09 -23.16
N GLN A 267 -4.67 -26.10 -23.71
CA GLN A 267 -5.48 -24.89 -23.86
C GLN A 267 -5.88 -24.33 -22.49
N VAL A 268 -6.31 -25.16 -21.54
CA VAL A 268 -6.69 -24.67 -20.21
C VAL A 268 -5.49 -24.27 -19.36
N VAL A 269 -4.41 -25.06 -19.37
CA VAL A 269 -3.15 -24.70 -18.67
C VAL A 269 -2.52 -23.43 -19.26
N GLY A 270 -2.63 -23.25 -20.59
CA GLY A 270 -2.16 -22.06 -21.29
C GLY A 270 -2.91 -20.77 -20.92
N VAL A 271 -4.18 -20.88 -20.48
CA VAL A 271 -4.95 -19.75 -19.95
C VAL A 271 -4.53 -19.42 -18.51
N LEU A 272 -4.22 -20.43 -17.70
CA LEU A 272 -3.77 -20.24 -16.32
C LEU A 272 -2.35 -19.65 -16.22
N ARG A 273 -1.42 -20.05 -17.10
CA ARG A 273 -0.03 -19.57 -17.08
C ARG A 273 0.12 -18.11 -17.50
N GLN A 274 -0.84 -17.57 -18.26
CA GLN A 274 -0.88 -16.16 -18.63
C GLN A 274 -1.15 -15.23 -17.42
N GLY A 275 -1.71 -15.74 -16.32
CA GLY A 275 -1.86 -14.99 -15.07
C GLY A 275 -0.58 -14.89 -14.23
N GLU A 276 0.34 -15.85 -14.37
CA GLU A 276 1.61 -15.92 -13.60
C GLU A 276 2.80 -15.30 -14.34
N GLU A 277 2.82 -15.34 -15.69
CA GLU A 277 3.85 -14.70 -16.52
C GLU A 277 3.85 -13.14 -16.41
N ALA A 278 2.85 -12.55 -15.75
CA ALA A 278 2.89 -11.14 -15.37
C ALA A 278 4.01 -10.83 -14.35
N MET A 279 4.50 -11.83 -13.61
CA MET A 279 5.41 -11.67 -12.46
C MET A 279 6.86 -12.17 -12.66
N SER A 280 7.26 -12.68 -13.83
CA SER A 280 8.66 -13.09 -14.06
C SER A 280 9.59 -11.89 -14.29
N SER A 281 10.68 -11.80 -13.54
CA SER A 281 11.62 -10.66 -13.53
C SER A 281 12.54 -10.54 -14.76
N ASP A 282 12.57 -11.53 -15.65
CA ASP A 282 13.24 -11.41 -16.95
C ASP A 282 12.28 -10.82 -17.97
N VAL A 283 12.52 -9.56 -18.32
CA VAL A 283 11.86 -8.89 -19.45
C VAL A 283 12.62 -9.26 -20.71
N PRO A 284 11.99 -9.95 -21.69
CA PRO A 284 12.65 -10.24 -22.95
C PRO A 284 13.03 -8.93 -23.66
N GLY A 285 14.31 -8.76 -23.95
CA GLY A 285 14.88 -7.71 -24.76
C GLY A 285 15.14 -8.16 -26.20
N VAL A 286 15.97 -7.38 -26.91
CA VAL A 286 16.35 -7.66 -28.30
C VAL A 286 17.21 -8.93 -28.39
N SER A 287 18.02 -9.22 -27.38
CA SER A 287 18.82 -10.44 -27.26
C SER A 287 17.98 -11.70 -27.34
N GLU A 288 16.88 -11.77 -26.60
CA GLU A 288 15.98 -12.92 -26.55
C GLU A 288 15.25 -13.10 -27.88
N VAL A 289 15.00 -12.01 -28.62
CA VAL A 289 14.47 -12.07 -29.98
C VAL A 289 15.52 -12.63 -30.95
N ARG A 290 16.80 -12.24 -30.82
CA ARG A 290 17.90 -12.82 -31.60
C ARG A 290 18.01 -14.32 -31.34
N ASP A 291 17.95 -14.74 -30.08
CA ASP A 291 18.00 -16.15 -29.70
C ASP A 291 16.82 -16.95 -30.27
N LEU A 292 15.61 -16.38 -30.21
CA LEU A 292 14.39 -16.99 -30.75
C LEU A 292 14.46 -17.17 -32.28
N VAL A 293 15.00 -16.17 -33.00
CA VAL A 293 15.25 -16.30 -34.45
C VAL A 293 16.32 -17.35 -34.71
N GLY A 294 17.42 -17.35 -33.96
CA GLY A 294 18.48 -18.36 -34.08
C GLY A 294 17.97 -19.79 -33.89
N GLN A 295 17.11 -20.02 -32.88
CA GLN A 295 16.44 -21.30 -32.67
C GLN A 295 15.55 -21.69 -33.86
N SER A 296 14.79 -20.74 -34.39
CA SER A 296 13.92 -20.97 -35.54
C SER A 296 14.71 -21.33 -36.81
N THR A 297 15.85 -20.68 -37.02
CA THR A 297 16.80 -21.02 -38.11
C THR A 297 17.41 -22.41 -37.91
N ALA A 298 17.79 -22.77 -36.69
CA ALA A 298 18.29 -24.12 -36.37
C ALA A 298 17.25 -25.22 -36.62
N THR A 299 15.95 -24.90 -36.52
CA THR A 299 14.85 -25.82 -36.85
C THR A 299 14.49 -25.88 -38.33
N GLY A 300 15.27 -25.23 -39.21
CA GLY A 300 15.16 -25.34 -40.67
C GLY A 300 14.47 -24.16 -41.36
N LEU A 301 14.01 -23.14 -40.65
CA LEU A 301 13.41 -21.95 -41.28
C LEU A 301 14.50 -21.04 -41.87
N ARG A 302 14.26 -20.48 -43.06
CA ARG A 302 15.12 -19.45 -43.64
C ARG A 302 14.67 -18.08 -43.12
N VAL A 303 15.18 -17.69 -41.94
CA VAL A 303 14.83 -16.43 -41.28
C VAL A 303 16.02 -15.49 -41.24
N GLU A 304 15.82 -14.25 -41.66
CA GLU A 304 16.77 -13.15 -41.50
C GLU A 304 16.22 -12.14 -40.50
N LEU A 305 17.04 -11.72 -39.53
CA LEU A 305 16.69 -10.71 -38.53
C LEU A 305 17.47 -9.43 -38.80
N ASP A 306 16.75 -8.34 -38.98
CA ASP A 306 17.28 -6.99 -39.12
C ASP A 306 16.81 -6.12 -37.94
N VAL A 307 17.76 -5.47 -37.26
CA VAL A 307 17.49 -4.60 -36.11
C VAL A 307 18.02 -3.21 -36.42
N HIS A 308 17.13 -2.23 -36.44
CA HIS A 308 17.45 -0.83 -36.69
C HIS A 308 17.21 0.03 -35.45
N GLY A 309 18.12 0.97 -35.21
CA GLY A 309 18.07 1.89 -34.06
C GLY A 309 18.99 1.47 -32.92
N GLU A 310 19.12 2.33 -31.92
CA GLU A 310 19.94 2.08 -30.73
C GLU A 310 19.18 1.14 -29.78
N GLU A 311 19.80 0.01 -29.43
CA GLU A 311 19.25 -0.95 -28.48
C GLU A 311 19.15 -0.31 -27.09
N ARG A 312 17.91 -0.11 -26.63
CA ARG A 312 17.61 0.45 -25.31
C ARG A 312 16.67 -0.47 -24.53
N PRO A 313 16.71 -0.45 -23.19
CA PRO A 313 15.76 -1.21 -22.38
C PRO A 313 14.33 -0.81 -22.72
N MET A 314 13.51 -1.78 -23.12
CA MET A 314 12.09 -1.56 -23.37
C MET A 314 11.30 -1.69 -22.07
N PRO A 315 10.17 -0.98 -21.92
CA PRO A 315 9.24 -1.25 -20.84
C PRO A 315 8.85 -2.74 -20.81
N PRO A 316 8.72 -3.37 -19.62
CA PRO A 316 8.45 -4.80 -19.46
C PRO A 316 7.31 -5.35 -20.34
N ALA A 317 6.21 -4.61 -20.41
CA ALA A 317 5.04 -4.99 -21.17
C ALA A 317 5.27 -4.92 -22.70
N VAL A 318 6.08 -3.97 -23.16
CA VAL A 318 6.44 -3.80 -24.57
C VAL A 318 7.38 -4.93 -25.00
N GLY A 319 8.46 -5.20 -24.25
CA GLY A 319 9.42 -6.26 -24.55
C GLY A 319 8.76 -7.64 -24.65
N ARG A 320 7.91 -8.00 -23.67
CA ARG A 320 7.14 -9.25 -23.71
C ARG A 320 6.20 -9.34 -24.92
N THR A 321 5.57 -8.23 -25.30
CA THR A 321 4.65 -8.20 -26.45
C THR A 321 5.42 -8.36 -27.77
N VAL A 322 6.55 -7.68 -27.94
CA VAL A 322 7.45 -7.84 -29.10
C VAL A 322 7.90 -9.29 -29.23
N TYR A 323 8.39 -9.89 -28.16
CA TYR A 323 8.82 -11.30 -28.15
C TYR A 323 7.68 -12.24 -28.56
N ARG A 324 6.47 -12.04 -28.02
CA ARG A 324 5.29 -12.86 -28.34
C ARG A 324 4.88 -12.72 -29.80
N ILE A 325 4.95 -11.52 -30.37
CA ILE A 325 4.63 -11.28 -31.79
C ILE A 325 5.57 -12.07 -32.68
N VAL A 326 6.88 -11.98 -32.43
CA VAL A 326 7.90 -12.72 -33.21
C VAL A 326 7.71 -14.23 -33.05
N GLN A 327 7.49 -14.71 -31.83
CA GLN A 327 7.28 -16.14 -31.55
C GLN A 327 6.08 -16.73 -32.28
N GLU A 328 4.92 -16.07 -32.16
CA GLU A 328 3.70 -16.54 -32.81
C GLU A 328 3.81 -16.44 -34.34
N ALA A 329 4.44 -15.38 -34.86
CA ALA A 329 4.67 -15.23 -36.30
C ALA A 329 5.57 -16.36 -36.85
N LEU A 330 6.71 -16.64 -36.22
CA LEU A 330 7.61 -17.72 -36.64
C LEU A 330 6.96 -19.10 -36.49
N THR A 331 6.15 -19.29 -35.44
CA THR A 331 5.36 -20.52 -35.27
C THR A 331 4.33 -20.69 -36.41
N ASN A 332 3.69 -19.61 -36.84
CA ASN A 332 2.75 -19.65 -37.96
C ASN A 332 3.45 -19.90 -39.29
N VAL A 333 4.63 -19.31 -39.52
CA VAL A 333 5.46 -19.64 -40.69
C VAL A 333 5.81 -21.13 -40.70
N HIS A 334 6.26 -21.68 -39.57
CA HIS A 334 6.58 -23.10 -39.46
C HIS A 334 5.38 -24.00 -39.78
N LYS A 335 4.17 -23.64 -39.33
CA LYS A 335 2.94 -24.41 -39.56
C LYS A 335 2.40 -24.28 -40.99
N HIS A 336 2.51 -23.11 -41.60
CA HIS A 336 1.74 -22.77 -42.79
C HIS A 336 2.58 -22.49 -44.04
N ALA A 337 3.83 -22.09 -43.88
CA ALA A 337 4.69 -21.65 -44.97
C ALA A 337 5.96 -22.51 -45.17
N GLY A 338 6.31 -23.36 -44.18
CA GLY A 338 7.47 -24.25 -44.26
C GLY A 338 8.77 -23.48 -44.53
N ASP A 339 9.52 -23.87 -45.56
CA ASP A 339 10.83 -23.28 -45.91
C ASP A 339 10.76 -21.90 -46.62
N ALA A 340 9.64 -21.19 -46.48
CA ALA A 340 9.48 -19.84 -47.02
C ALA A 340 10.53 -18.89 -46.43
N ALA A 341 11.18 -18.11 -47.29
CA ALA A 341 12.10 -17.08 -46.82
C ALA A 341 11.31 -16.05 -46.00
N THR A 342 11.79 -15.77 -44.79
CA THR A 342 11.10 -14.93 -43.81
C THR A 342 12.04 -13.85 -43.33
N SER A 343 11.61 -12.60 -43.39
CA SER A 343 12.32 -11.46 -42.79
C SER A 343 11.62 -11.03 -41.50
N VAL A 344 12.42 -10.77 -40.47
CA VAL A 344 12.00 -10.16 -39.20
C VAL A 344 12.74 -8.83 -39.09
N ALA A 345 12.02 -7.72 -39.16
CA ALA A 345 12.57 -6.39 -39.00
C ALA A 345 12.06 -5.75 -37.69
N LEU A 346 13.00 -5.26 -36.89
CA LEU A 346 12.74 -4.63 -35.60
C LEU A 346 13.32 -3.22 -35.62
N ARG A 347 12.46 -2.20 -35.63
CA ARG A 347 12.88 -0.79 -35.66
C ARG A 347 12.58 -0.14 -34.31
N ILE A 348 13.64 0.24 -33.61
CA ILE A 348 13.58 0.93 -32.32
C ILE A 348 13.67 2.43 -32.59
N LEU A 349 12.52 3.10 -32.58
CA LEU A 349 12.38 4.54 -32.75
C LEU A 349 12.39 5.24 -31.38
N PRO A 350 12.58 6.57 -31.33
CA PRO A 350 12.54 7.32 -30.06
C PRO A 350 11.25 7.14 -29.27
N GLU A 351 10.10 7.07 -29.95
CA GLU A 351 8.76 7.04 -29.33
C GLU A 351 8.00 5.74 -29.59
N ALA A 352 8.60 4.77 -30.29
CA ALA A 352 7.92 3.52 -30.63
C ALA A 352 8.89 2.39 -30.98
N VAL A 353 8.42 1.16 -30.87
CA VAL A 353 9.03 -0.01 -31.50
C VAL A 353 8.12 -0.50 -32.60
N GLU A 354 8.65 -0.62 -33.82
CA GLU A 354 7.96 -1.22 -34.95
C GLU A 354 8.53 -2.62 -35.21
N VAL A 355 7.64 -3.59 -35.37
CA VAL A 355 7.96 -4.99 -35.65
C VAL A 355 7.27 -5.37 -36.94
N GLU A 356 8.03 -5.88 -37.90
CA GLU A 356 7.53 -6.34 -39.19
C GLU A 356 8.08 -7.75 -39.45
N ILE A 357 7.19 -8.72 -39.66
CA ILE A 357 7.54 -10.08 -40.05
C ILE A 357 6.86 -10.38 -41.37
N VAL A 358 7.63 -10.72 -42.39
CA VAL A 358 7.12 -11.00 -43.73
C VAL A 358 7.72 -12.32 -44.23
N ASN A 359 6.87 -13.25 -44.66
CA ASN A 359 7.32 -14.47 -45.33
C ASN A 359 6.86 -14.50 -46.79
N GLU A 360 7.69 -15.09 -47.65
CA GLU A 360 7.35 -15.37 -49.05
C GLU A 360 6.21 -16.41 -49.19
N PRO A 361 5.53 -16.48 -50.35
CA PRO A 361 4.58 -17.55 -50.63
C PRO A 361 5.25 -18.94 -50.48
N PRO A 362 4.57 -19.92 -49.88
CA PRO A 362 5.10 -21.27 -49.75
C PRO A 362 5.36 -21.90 -51.13
N ARG A 363 6.53 -22.54 -51.28
CA ARG A 363 6.95 -23.21 -52.53
C ARG A 363 6.15 -24.49 -52.84
N ALA A 364 5.46 -25.05 -51.84
CA ALA A 364 4.55 -26.18 -51.97
C ALA A 364 3.25 -25.90 -51.22
N ARG A 365 2.10 -26.31 -51.77
CA ARG A 365 0.82 -26.23 -51.03
C ARG A 365 0.93 -27.11 -49.77
N PRO A 366 0.65 -26.59 -48.57
CA PRO A 366 0.65 -27.40 -47.36
C PRO A 366 -0.34 -28.55 -47.50
N GLN A 367 0.12 -29.78 -47.30
CA GLN A 367 -0.64 -31.00 -47.58
C GLN A 367 -1.78 -31.31 -46.60
N HIS A 368 -2.03 -30.49 -45.57
CA HIS A 368 -3.13 -30.72 -44.64
C HIS A 368 -3.78 -29.39 -44.26
N GLY A 369 -5.04 -29.22 -44.62
CA GLY A 369 -5.91 -28.16 -44.11
C GLY A 369 -6.23 -28.42 -42.64
N LEU A 370 -5.25 -28.23 -41.76
CA LEU A 370 -5.47 -28.24 -40.32
C LEU A 370 -6.32 -27.00 -39.96
N PRO A 371 -7.44 -27.16 -39.22
CA PRO A 371 -8.25 -26.03 -38.81
C PRO A 371 -7.40 -25.10 -37.93
N SER A 372 -7.01 -23.94 -38.45
CA SER A 372 -6.26 -22.96 -37.66
C SER A 372 -7.23 -22.33 -36.66
N GLY A 373 -7.04 -22.58 -35.37
CA GLY A 373 -7.63 -21.73 -34.35
C GLY A 373 -7.09 -20.32 -34.53
N GLY A 374 -7.84 -19.44 -35.21
CA GLY A 374 -7.49 -18.04 -35.51
C GLY A 374 -7.32 -17.14 -34.28
N ASN A 375 -7.19 -17.73 -33.09
CA ASN A 375 -7.16 -17.07 -31.80
C ASN A 375 -5.79 -16.44 -31.49
N GLY A 376 -4.70 -16.95 -32.10
CA GLY A 376 -3.34 -16.44 -31.86
C GLY A 376 -3.17 -14.98 -32.32
N LEU A 377 -3.57 -14.68 -33.56
CA LEU A 377 -3.49 -13.33 -34.12
C LEU A 377 -4.50 -12.36 -33.51
N VAL A 378 -5.67 -12.84 -33.09
CA VAL A 378 -6.67 -12.05 -32.35
C VAL A 378 -6.12 -11.64 -30.99
N GLY A 379 -5.54 -12.58 -30.24
CA GLY A 379 -4.95 -12.29 -28.92
C GLY A 379 -3.70 -11.41 -28.98
N LEU A 380 -2.95 -11.40 -30.10
CA LEU A 380 -1.88 -10.43 -30.32
C LEU A 380 -2.42 -9.03 -30.61
N ARG A 381 -3.47 -8.92 -31.44
CA ARG A 381 -4.12 -7.65 -31.75
C ARG A 381 -4.64 -6.95 -30.50
N GLU A 382 -5.33 -7.70 -29.64
CA GLU A 382 -5.86 -7.19 -28.37
C GLU A 382 -4.74 -6.66 -27.46
N ARG A 383 -3.63 -7.41 -27.31
CA ARG A 383 -2.49 -7.00 -26.50
C ARG A 383 -1.78 -5.76 -27.03
N VAL A 384 -1.54 -5.68 -28.33
CA VAL A 384 -0.94 -4.49 -28.96
C VAL A 384 -1.85 -3.27 -28.76
N THR A 385 -3.15 -3.44 -28.95
CA THR A 385 -4.14 -2.37 -28.77
C THR A 385 -4.22 -1.92 -27.29
N ALA A 386 -4.14 -2.85 -26.34
CA ALA A 386 -4.12 -2.53 -24.91
C ALA A 386 -2.92 -1.68 -24.49
N LEU A 387 -1.80 -1.78 -25.22
CA LEU A 387 -0.62 -0.94 -25.04
C LEU A 387 -0.68 0.38 -25.83
N GLY A 388 -1.81 0.71 -26.46
CA GLY A 388 -1.95 1.90 -27.32
C GLY A 388 -1.24 1.78 -28.67
N GLY A 389 -0.86 0.55 -29.05
CA GLY A 389 -0.21 0.26 -30.33
C GLY A 389 -1.18 -0.02 -31.47
N ARG A 390 -0.62 -0.26 -32.66
CA ARG A 390 -1.35 -0.67 -33.86
C ARG A 390 -0.86 -2.04 -34.32
N PHE A 391 -1.76 -2.93 -34.72
CA PHE A 391 -1.45 -4.27 -35.20
C PHE A 391 -2.20 -4.56 -36.49
N ALA A 392 -1.51 -5.13 -37.48
CA ALA A 392 -2.11 -5.64 -38.70
C ALA A 392 -1.47 -6.97 -39.10
N ALA A 393 -2.29 -7.92 -39.53
CA ALA A 393 -1.85 -9.21 -40.04
C ALA A 393 -2.70 -9.58 -41.26
N GLY A 394 -2.05 -10.00 -42.35
CA GLY A 394 -2.76 -10.30 -43.59
C GLY A 394 -1.84 -10.76 -44.73
N PRO A 395 -2.42 -11.11 -45.89
CA PRO A 395 -1.63 -11.46 -47.07
C PRO A 395 -0.79 -10.27 -47.52
N GLY A 396 0.51 -10.52 -47.73
CA GLY A 396 1.45 -9.54 -48.23
C GLY A 396 1.25 -9.27 -49.72
N ALA A 397 1.63 -8.08 -50.19
CA ALA A 397 1.43 -7.64 -51.57
C ALA A 397 2.09 -8.55 -52.64
N ARG A 398 3.05 -9.39 -52.24
CA ARG A 398 3.79 -10.32 -53.12
C ARG A 398 3.35 -11.80 -52.97
N GLY A 399 2.16 -12.04 -52.43
CA GLY A 399 1.59 -13.40 -52.26
C GLY A 399 2.03 -14.14 -51.00
N GLY A 400 2.79 -13.47 -50.12
CA GLY A 400 3.22 -13.95 -48.81
C GLY A 400 2.25 -13.63 -47.68
N TYR A 401 2.71 -13.69 -46.43
CA TYR A 401 1.96 -13.21 -45.27
C TYR A 401 2.80 -12.20 -44.48
N ALA A 402 2.16 -11.15 -43.98
CA ALA A 402 2.82 -10.08 -43.24
C ALA A 402 2.13 -9.85 -41.90
N VAL A 403 2.94 -9.71 -40.85
CA VAL A 403 2.51 -9.31 -39.50
C VAL A 403 3.28 -8.04 -39.15
N THR A 404 2.54 -6.97 -38.88
CA THR A 404 3.11 -5.66 -38.54
C THR A 404 2.51 -5.16 -37.23
N ALA A 405 3.37 -4.62 -36.37
CA ALA A 405 2.97 -4.04 -35.10
C ALA A 405 3.78 -2.77 -34.81
N ARG A 406 3.12 -1.76 -34.24
CA ARG A 406 3.76 -0.56 -33.70
C ARG A 406 3.34 -0.38 -32.27
N LEU A 407 4.30 -0.39 -31.34
CA LEU A 407 4.08 -0.24 -29.90
C LEU A 407 4.68 1.08 -29.44
N PRO A 408 3.94 1.95 -28.74
CA PRO A 408 4.48 3.21 -28.24
C PRO A 408 5.50 2.94 -27.12
N LEU A 409 6.57 3.72 -27.12
CA LEU A 409 7.51 3.82 -26.00
C LEU A 409 7.20 5.12 -25.23
N PRO A 410 7.21 5.09 -23.88
CA PRO A 410 7.09 6.31 -23.11
C PRO A 410 8.24 7.26 -23.47
N ALA A 411 7.93 8.55 -23.60
CA ALA A 411 8.94 9.58 -23.79
C ALA A 411 9.94 9.49 -22.63
N SER A 412 11.21 9.31 -22.96
CA SER A 412 12.34 9.20 -22.03
C SER A 412 12.55 10.48 -21.22
#